data_AF-A0A935B6B0-F1
#
_entry.id   AF-A0A935B6B0-F1
#
_cell.length_a   1.000
_cell.length_b   1.000
_cell.length_c   1.000
_cell.angle_alpha   90.00
_cell.angle_beta   90.00
_cell.angle_gamma   90.00
#
_symmetry.space_group_name_H-M   'P 1'
#
loop_
_entity.id
_entity.type
_entity.pdbx_description
1 polymer ?
#
loop_
_entity_poly.entity_id
_entity_poly.type
_entity_poly.pdbx_seq_one_letter_code
_entity_poly.pdbx_strand_id
1 'polypeptide(L)' 'MSDKLLTISSACERGFSRSALYRLAREKRITIVHIGRAARIAESDLSRLIEELKEAA' A
#
# COMPACT_ATOMS: atom_id res chain seq x y z
N MET A 1 0.18 16.87 -8.42
CA MET A 1 -1.01 16.05 -8.10
C MET A 1 -0.85 15.56 -6.67
N SER A 2 -1.82 15.78 -5.79
CA SER A 2 -1.79 15.25 -4.43
C SER A 2 -1.93 13.74 -4.48
N ASP A 3 -0.96 13.01 -3.94
CA ASP A 3 -0.98 11.56 -3.91
C ASP A 3 -2.15 11.09 -3.04
N LYS A 4 -3.01 10.23 -3.60
CA LYS A 4 -4.24 9.80 -2.92
C LYS A 4 -3.87 8.81 -1.83
N LEU A 5 -4.33 9.07 -0.61
CA LEU A 5 -4.07 8.21 0.55
C LEU A 5 -5.20 7.19 0.74
N LEU A 6 -4.88 5.92 0.50
CA LEU A 6 -5.78 4.79 0.68
C LEU A 6 -5.80 4.33 2.14
N THR A 7 -6.94 3.80 2.58
CA THR A 7 -7.01 3.06 3.86
C THR A 7 -6.39 1.68 3.69
N ILE A 8 -5.99 1.05 4.80
CA ILE A 8 -5.57 -0.35 4.80
C ILE A 8 -6.65 -1.26 4.19
N SER A 9 -7.93 -1.02 4.50
CA SER A 9 -9.04 -1.81 3.94
C SER A 9 -9.13 -1.68 2.42
N SER A 10 -9.03 -0.46 1.88
CA SER A 10 -9.03 -0.22 0.43
C SER A 10 -7.81 -0.84 -0.26
N ALA A 11 -6.65 -0.88 0.41
CA ALA A 11 -5.49 -1.60 -0.09
C ALA A 11 -5.71 -3.12 -0.09
N CYS A 12 -6.45 -3.66 0.89
CA CYS A 12 -6.80 -5.07 0.92
C CYS A 12 -7.76 -5.48 -0.22
N GLU A 13 -8.70 -4.61 -0.59
CA GLU A 13 -9.60 -4.82 -1.74
C GLU A 13 -8.84 -4.94 -3.07
N ARG A 14 -7.59 -4.46 -3.14
CA ARG A 14 -6.71 -4.62 -4.31
C ARG A 14 -5.90 -5.93 -4.32
N GLY A 15 -6.21 -6.86 -3.42
CA GLY A 15 -5.61 -8.20 -3.40
C GLY A 15 -4.43 -8.36 -2.44
N PHE A 16 -4.12 -7.36 -1.61
CA PHE A 16 -3.10 -7.50 -0.57
C PHE A 16 -3.70 -7.97 0.76
N SER A 17 -3.01 -8.84 1.49
CA SER A 17 -3.38 -9.10 2.87
C SER A 17 -2.86 -7.99 3.79
N ARG A 18 -3.54 -7.77 4.92
CA ARG A 18 -3.10 -6.78 5.92
C ARG A 18 -1.67 -7.05 6.40
N SER A 19 -1.33 -8.31 6.65
CA SER A 19 0.02 -8.73 7.04
C SER A 19 1.05 -8.45 5.94
N ALA A 20 0.71 -8.68 4.67
CA ALA A 20 1.59 -8.35 3.54
C ALA A 20 1.87 -6.84 3.48
N LEU A 21 0.86 -5.98 3.66
CA LEU A 21 1.05 -4.53 3.66
C LEU A 21 2.02 -4.08 4.76
N TYR A 22 1.86 -4.55 6.00
CA TYR A 22 2.80 -4.21 7.08
C TYR A 22 4.19 -4.80 6.86
N ARG A 23 4.30 -5.99 6.24
CA ARG A 23 5.59 -6.56 5.85
C ARG A 23 6.29 -5.70 4.80
N LEU A 24 5.58 -5.31 3.75
CA LEU A 24 6.08 -4.43 2.69
C LEU A 24 6.51 -3.07 3.23
N ALA A 25 5.79 -2.53 4.22
CA ALA A 25 6.17 -1.30 4.90
C ALA A 25 7.45 -1.47 5.72
N ARG A 26 7.60 -2.59 6.42
CA ARG A 26 8.83 -2.94 7.16
C ARG A 26 10.03 -3.10 6.24
N GLU A 27 9.80 -3.64 5.04
CA GLU A 27 10.79 -3.77 3.96
C GLU A 27 11.03 -2.46 3.20
N LYS A 28 10.39 -1.34 3.60
CA LYS A 28 10.49 -0.02 2.95
C LYS A 28 10.06 0.00 1.46
N ARG A 29 9.22 -0.96 1.04
CA ARG A 29 8.64 -0.99 -0.32
C ARG A 29 7.42 -0.10 -0.48
N ILE A 30 6.69 0.13 0.61
CA ILE A 30 5.59 1.10 0.70
C ILE A 30 5.74 1.98 1.93
N THR A 31 5.10 3.14 1.89
CA THR A 31 5.03 4.04 3.04
C THR A 31 3.64 3.98 3.68
N ILE A 32 3.60 3.66 4.97
CA ILE A 32 2.38 3.79 5.79
C ILE A 32 2.46 5.10 6.57
N VAL A 33 1.54 6.02 6.27
CA VAL A 33 1.38 7.29 6.98
C VAL A 33 0.25 7.15 8.00
N HIS A 34 0.46 7.62 9.22
CA HIS A 34 -0.58 7.65 10.24
C HIS A 34 -1.23 9.04 10.29
N ILE A 35 -2.55 9.08 10.11
CA ILE A 35 -3.38 10.29 10.28
C ILE A 35 -4.26 10.06 11.51
N GLY A 36 -3.83 10.59 12.65
CA GLY A 36 -4.41 10.25 13.94
C GLY A 36 -4.21 8.76 14.26
N ARG A 37 -5.32 8.04 14.48
CA ARG A 37 -5.31 6.58 14.73
C ARG A 37 -5.40 5.74 13.45
N ALA A 38 -5.61 6.37 12.30
CA ALA A 38 -5.82 5.67 11.04
C ALA A 38 -4.49 5.52 10.27
N ALA A 39 -4.18 4.29 9.85
CA ALA A 39 -3.10 4.02 8.92
C ALA A 39 -3.56 4.22 7.48
N ARG A 40 -2.74 4.91 6.69
CA ARG A 40 -2.95 5.24 5.28
C ARG A 40 -1.74 4.83 4.45
N ILE A 41 -1.96 4.50 3.19
CA ILE A 41 -0.91 4.15 2.23
C ILE A 41 -1.05 5.03 1.01
N ALA A 42 0.06 5.45 0.41
CA ALA A 42 0.04 6.14 -0.87
C ALA A 42 -0.49 5.21 -1.98
N GLU A 43 -1.43 5.68 -2.78
CA GLU A 43 -1.95 4.92 -3.91
C GLU A 43 -0.86 4.61 -4.94
N SER A 44 0.08 5.53 -5.14
CA SER A 44 1.24 5.37 -6.02
C SER A 44 2.10 4.16 -5.64
N ASP A 45 2.43 4.00 -4.35
CA ASP A 45 3.21 2.87 -3.82
C ASP A 45 2.52 1.53 -4.11
N LEU A 46 1.21 1.46 -3.86
CA LEU A 46 0.43 0.24 -4.12
C LEU A 46 0.35 -0.07 -5.61
N SER A 47 0.14 0.96 -6.43
CA SER A 47 -0.01 0.80 -7.87
C SER A 47 1.30 0.33 -8.50
N ARG A 48 2.44 0.90 -8.08
CA ARG A 48 3.77 0.45 -8.50
C ARG A 48 3.99 -1.03 -8.16
N LEU A 49 3.64 -1.45 -6.94
CA LEU A 49 3.78 -2.86 -6.56
C LEU A 49 2.90 -3.80 -7.36
N ILE A 50 1.67 -3.39 -7.70
CA ILE A 50 0.77 -4.20 -8.52
C ILE A 50 1.37 -4.38 -9.92
N GLU A 51 1.89 -3.31 -10.52
CA GLU A 51 2.53 -3.41 -11.84
C GLU A 51 3.80 -4.27 -11.79
N GLU A 52 4.66 -4.11 -10.77
CA GLU A 52 5.84 -4.97 -10.57
C GLU A 52 5.46 -6.46 -10.43
N LEU A 53 4.34 -6.77 -9.75
CA LEU A 53 3.86 -8.14 -9.60
C LEU A 53 3.28 -8.70 -10.89
N LYS A 54 2.66 -7.87 -11.74
CA LYS A 54 2.16 -8.28 -13.06
C LYS A 54 3.31 -8.54 -14.03
N GLU A 55 4.36 -7.74 -14.00
CA GLU A 55 5.54 -7.93 -14.86
C GLU A 55 6.37 -9.16 -14.46
N ALA A 56 6.32 -9.56 -13.18
CA ALA A 56 7.03 -10.73 -12.66
C ALA A 56 6.27 -12.06 -12.81
N ALA A 57 5.00 -12.03 -13.24
CA ALA A 57 4.12 -13.18 -13.41
C ALA A 57 4.03 -13.63 -14.87
#